data_AF-X1HDH6-F1
#
_entry.id   AF-X1HDH6-F1
#
_cell.length_a   1.000
_cell.length_b   1.000
_cell.length_c   1.000
_cell.angle_alpha   90.00
_cell.angle_beta   90.00
_cell.angle_gamma   90.00
#
_symmetry.space_group_name_H-M   'P 1'
#
loop_
_entity.id
_entity.type
_entity.pdbx_description
1 polymer ?
#
loop_
_entity_poly.entity_id
_entity_poly.type
_entity_poly.pdbx_seq_one_letter_code
_entity_poly.pdbx_strand_id
1 'polypeptide(L)'
;LVPVLNYLFRQKENDKLTPGVRALLLYPMNALVNDQLKRMRALLKNYPDITFGRYTGETKNTQKEARDKYRKMYNKEPLPNELVSRVQMIEKPPHILLTNYAMLEYLMLRPEDQFFFDGEYANYWRFIVIDEAHTYNGAKGIEMAMLLRRLKDRIVQSYSGRIQCIATSATLGGGEKDFSEVAKFARELFGESFEPQDVITAIHQPMAELGASWGKPNHSLYKEWQKIINETPPFSKFCNHSLWQSNFIYGRDFLFFYRLIYHLNRLDEKISRRITSIK
;
A
#
# COMPACT_ATOMS: atom_id res chain seq x y z
N LEU A 1 -0.43 1.81 -2.51
CA LEU A 1 -1.41 0.86 -1.92
C LEU A 1 -1.82 -0.26 -2.87
N VAL A 2 -2.07 0.02 -4.15
CA VAL A 2 -2.53 -0.99 -5.13
C VAL A 2 -1.73 -2.30 -5.14
N PRO A 3 -0.37 -2.30 -5.16
CA PRO A 3 0.40 -3.54 -5.14
C PRO A 3 0.17 -4.39 -3.89
N VAL A 4 0.02 -3.74 -2.73
CA VAL A 4 -0.25 -4.40 -1.46
C VAL A 4 -1.59 -5.12 -1.52
N LEU A 5 -2.64 -4.43 -1.96
CA LEU A 5 -3.99 -5.03 -2.05
C LEU A 5 -4.02 -6.18 -3.06
N ASN A 6 -3.41 -6.02 -4.24
CA ASN A 6 -3.32 -7.09 -5.23
C ASN A 6 -2.65 -8.35 -4.67
N TYR A 7 -1.55 -8.18 -3.93
CA TYR A 7 -0.87 -9.30 -3.27
C TYR A 7 -1.76 -9.99 -2.23
N LEU A 8 -2.48 -9.22 -1.42
CA LEU A 8 -3.38 -9.77 -0.38
C LEU A 8 -4.58 -10.50 -0.99
N PHE A 9 -5.17 -9.96 -2.07
CA PHE A 9 -6.24 -10.65 -2.81
C PHE A 9 -5.74 -11.96 -3.40
N ARG A 10 -4.58 -11.98 -4.05
CA ARG A 10 -3.97 -13.23 -4.55
C ARG A 10 -3.66 -14.21 -3.42
N GLN A 11 -3.22 -13.77 -2.25
CA GLN A 11 -3.05 -14.68 -1.10
C GLN A 11 -4.38 -15.28 -0.64
N LYS A 12 -5.47 -14.49 -0.63
CA LYS A 12 -6.80 -14.96 -0.27
C LYS A 12 -7.34 -15.97 -1.28
N GLU A 13 -7.22 -15.68 -2.58
CA GLU A 13 -7.66 -16.57 -3.67
C GLU A 13 -6.96 -17.92 -3.66
N ASN A 14 -5.72 -17.96 -3.14
CA ASN A 14 -4.92 -19.19 -3.03
C ASN A 14 -4.94 -19.81 -1.63
N ASP A 15 -5.86 -19.40 -0.75
CA ASP A 15 -5.99 -19.89 0.64
C ASP A 15 -4.71 -19.79 1.50
N LYS A 16 -3.85 -18.81 1.18
CA LYS A 16 -2.59 -18.52 1.89
C LYS A 16 -2.70 -17.33 2.85
N LEU A 17 -3.87 -16.72 2.94
CA LEU A 17 -4.12 -15.55 3.78
C LEU A 17 -4.38 -15.96 5.24
N THR A 18 -3.31 -16.08 6.02
CA THR A 18 -3.30 -16.32 7.48
C THR A 18 -3.08 -15.00 8.25
N PRO A 19 -3.13 -14.91 9.59
CA PRO A 19 -2.61 -13.75 10.32
C PRO A 19 -1.13 -13.47 10.03
N GLY A 20 -0.67 -12.22 10.22
CA GLY A 20 0.72 -11.82 9.95
C GLY A 20 0.86 -10.52 9.17
N VAL A 21 1.91 -9.75 9.47
CA VAL A 21 2.16 -8.50 8.76
C VAL A 21 2.71 -8.81 7.36
N ARG A 22 2.01 -8.35 6.32
CA ARG A 22 2.49 -8.38 4.92
C ARG A 22 3.00 -7.02 4.49
N ALA A 23 2.36 -5.95 4.96
CA ALA A 23 2.69 -4.59 4.60
C ALA A 23 2.75 -3.69 5.83
N LEU A 24 3.88 -3.00 5.97
CA LEU A 24 4.07 -1.93 6.94
C LEU A 24 3.98 -0.58 6.23
N LEU A 25 3.09 0.28 6.71
CA LEU A 25 2.88 1.63 6.20
C LEU A 25 3.35 2.62 7.28
N LEU A 26 4.43 3.33 6.98
CA LEU A 26 5.07 4.29 7.85
C LEU A 26 4.71 5.71 7.43
N TYR A 27 4.25 6.48 8.42
CA TYR A 27 3.89 7.89 8.24
C TYR A 27 4.73 8.76 9.18
N PRO A 28 5.05 10.01 8.78
CA PRO A 28 5.79 10.92 9.64
C PRO A 28 4.96 11.43 10.81
N MET A 29 3.62 11.43 10.70
CA MET A 29 2.71 12.02 11.69
C MET A 29 1.46 11.16 11.93
N ASN A 30 0.97 11.13 13.17
CA ASN A 30 -0.25 10.42 13.54
C ASN A 30 -1.49 10.88 12.77
N ALA A 31 -1.56 12.15 12.35
CA ALA A 31 -2.67 12.68 11.56
C ALA A 31 -2.79 11.95 10.21
N LEU A 32 -1.67 11.73 9.51
CA LEU A 32 -1.65 10.99 8.25
C LEU A 32 -2.04 9.52 8.47
N VAL A 33 -1.58 8.91 9.56
CA VAL A 33 -2.01 7.55 9.93
C VAL A 33 -3.54 7.50 10.11
N ASN A 34 -4.12 8.49 10.79
CA ASN A 34 -5.57 8.58 11.01
C ASN A 34 -6.35 8.72 9.70
N ASP A 35 -5.89 9.58 8.79
CA ASP A 35 -6.56 9.78 7.50
C ASP A 35 -6.45 8.55 6.60
N GLN A 36 -5.32 7.85 6.65
CA GLN A 36 -5.14 6.61 5.90
C GLN A 36 -5.98 5.47 6.48
N LEU A 37 -6.16 5.44 7.80
CA LEU A 37 -7.10 4.51 8.43
C LEU A 37 -8.55 4.76 7.97
N LYS A 38 -8.98 6.02 7.83
CA LYS A 38 -10.30 6.35 7.25
C LYS A 38 -10.44 5.81 5.82
N ARG A 39 -9.40 5.97 4.99
CA ARG A 39 -9.36 5.43 3.63
C ARG A 39 -9.42 3.90 3.63
N MET A 40 -8.70 3.24 4.54
CA MET A 40 -8.72 1.77 4.68
C MET A 40 -10.11 1.25 5.04
N ARG A 41 -10.79 1.89 5.99
CA ARG A 41 -12.19 1.55 6.32
C ARG A 41 -13.11 1.66 5.10
N ALA A 42 -12.96 2.71 4.29
CA ALA A 42 -13.78 2.88 3.09
C ALA A 42 -13.50 1.82 2.02
N LEU A 43 -12.22 1.44 1.84
CA LEU A 43 -11.77 0.48 0.83
C LEU A 43 -12.06 -0.98 1.22
N LEU A 44 -11.89 -1.33 2.50
CA LEU A 44 -11.93 -2.71 2.98
C LEU A 44 -13.23 -3.07 3.74
N LYS A 45 -14.22 -2.16 3.81
CA LYS A 45 -15.52 -2.45 4.47
C LYS A 45 -16.22 -3.71 3.95
N ASN A 46 -16.04 -4.03 2.67
CA ASN A 46 -16.67 -5.17 2.00
C ASN A 46 -15.73 -6.39 1.87
N TYR A 47 -14.55 -6.35 2.49
CA TYR A 47 -13.52 -7.39 2.42
C TYR A 47 -13.04 -7.75 3.84
N PRO A 48 -13.85 -8.47 4.63
CA PRO A 48 -13.57 -8.75 6.04
C PRO A 48 -12.35 -9.67 6.25
N ASP A 49 -11.89 -10.40 5.23
CA ASP A 49 -10.71 -11.25 5.32
C ASP A 49 -9.40 -10.45 5.45
N ILE A 50 -9.33 -9.27 4.81
CA ILE A 50 -8.13 -8.44 4.84
C ILE A 50 -8.17 -7.54 6.07
N THR A 51 -7.47 -7.98 7.11
CA THR A 51 -7.28 -7.21 8.34
C THR A 51 -6.25 -6.09 8.22
N PHE A 52 -6.52 -4.98 8.89
CA PHE A 52 -5.62 -3.85 9.02
C PHE A 52 -5.68 -3.28 10.44
N GLY A 53 -4.60 -2.64 10.88
CA GLY A 53 -4.54 -2.09 12.24
C GLY A 53 -3.57 -0.91 12.33
N ARG A 54 -3.87 0.01 13.25
CA ARG A 54 -2.96 1.10 13.60
C ARG A 54 -2.26 0.82 14.92
N TYR A 55 -0.93 0.82 14.92
CA TYR A 55 -0.14 0.77 16.14
C TYR A 55 0.54 2.11 16.38
N THR A 56 -0.03 2.94 17.25
CA THR A 56 0.59 4.20 17.68
C THR A 56 0.54 4.34 19.21
N GLY A 57 1.09 5.42 19.76
CA GLY A 57 0.96 5.73 21.20
C GLY A 57 -0.49 5.83 21.68
N GLU A 58 -1.45 6.02 20.76
CA GLU A 58 -2.88 6.07 21.06
C GLU A 58 -3.59 4.72 21.10
N THR A 59 -2.93 3.65 20.64
CA THR A 59 -3.49 2.30 20.56
C THR A 59 -3.59 1.71 21.96
N LYS A 60 -4.81 1.38 22.37
CA LYS A 60 -5.11 0.84 23.70
C LYS A 60 -4.65 -0.60 23.83
N ASN A 61 -4.29 -0.99 25.05
CA ASN A 61 -3.79 -2.35 25.32
C ASN A 61 -4.91 -3.38 25.14
N THR A 62 -6.02 -3.20 25.86
CA THR A 62 -7.13 -4.17 25.89
C THR A 62 -8.19 -3.87 24.83
N GLN A 63 -8.90 -4.91 24.37
CA GLN A 63 -10.01 -4.75 23.41
C GLN A 63 -11.15 -3.89 23.99
N LYS A 64 -11.47 -4.06 25.28
CA LYS A 64 -12.53 -3.30 25.95
C LYS A 64 -12.28 -1.80 25.88
N GLU A 65 -11.10 -1.35 26.32
CA GLU A 65 -10.73 0.08 26.26
C GLU A 65 -10.68 0.61 24.84
N ALA A 66 -10.19 -0.19 23.89
CA ALA A 66 -10.12 0.20 22.48
C ALA A 66 -11.53 0.43 21.90
N ARG A 67 -12.48 -0.48 22.17
CA ARG A 67 -13.86 -0.37 21.71
C ARG A 67 -14.59 0.80 22.38
N ASP A 68 -14.39 1.00 23.68
CA ASP A 68 -14.98 2.14 24.39
C ASP A 68 -14.48 3.48 23.83
N LYS A 69 -13.17 3.60 23.57
CA LYS A 69 -12.59 4.78 22.90
C LYS A 69 -13.16 4.94 21.49
N TYR A 70 -13.29 3.86 20.73
CA TYR A 70 -13.80 3.89 19.36
C TYR A 70 -15.26 4.36 19.31
N ARG A 71 -16.12 3.83 20.17
CA ARG A 71 -17.54 4.24 20.29
C ARG A 71 -17.67 5.72 20.60
N LYS A 72 -16.89 6.22 21.57
CA LYS A 72 -16.89 7.66 21.93
C LYS A 72 -16.46 8.56 20.77
N MET A 73 -15.50 8.11 19.96
CA MET A 73 -14.93 8.91 18.88
C MET A 73 -15.74 8.87 17.59
N TYR A 74 -16.35 7.72 17.25
CA TYR A 74 -16.97 7.48 15.94
C TYR A 74 -18.46 7.14 16.00
N ASN A 75 -19.03 6.99 17.20
CA ASN A 75 -20.42 6.60 17.44
C ASN A 75 -20.85 5.31 16.69
N LYS A 76 -19.93 4.35 16.56
CA LYS A 76 -20.15 3.05 15.89
C LYS A 76 -19.14 2.01 16.36
N GLU A 77 -19.32 0.75 15.96
CA GLU A 77 -18.34 -0.31 16.18
C GLU A 77 -17.18 -0.25 15.17
N PRO A 78 -15.97 -0.74 15.54
CA PRO A 78 -14.93 -1.06 14.58
C PRO A 78 -15.41 -2.07 13.53
N LEU A 79 -14.85 -1.98 12.33
CA LEU A 79 -15.08 -3.02 11.32
C LEU A 79 -14.51 -4.37 11.82
N PRO A 80 -15.09 -5.52 11.41
CA PRO A 80 -14.58 -6.83 11.82
C PRO A 80 -13.10 -7.06 11.47
N ASN A 81 -12.62 -6.41 10.40
CA ASN A 81 -11.25 -6.48 9.91
C ASN A 81 -10.36 -5.32 10.39
N GLU A 82 -10.88 -4.41 11.22
CA GLU A 82 -10.10 -3.34 11.83
C GLU A 82 -9.64 -3.78 13.23
N LEU A 83 -8.35 -4.10 13.39
CA LEU A 83 -7.79 -4.41 14.70
C LEU A 83 -7.49 -3.10 15.44
N VAL A 84 -8.05 -2.96 16.65
CA VAL A 84 -8.06 -1.67 17.37
C VAL A 84 -7.26 -1.67 18.68
N SER A 85 -6.85 -2.83 19.18
CA SER A 85 -6.04 -2.95 20.41
C SER A 85 -4.71 -3.65 20.19
N ARG A 86 -3.74 -3.41 21.08
CA ARG A 86 -2.42 -4.05 21.02
C ARG A 86 -2.51 -5.55 21.19
N VAL A 87 -3.28 -6.03 22.18
CA VAL A 87 -3.47 -7.48 22.42
C VAL A 87 -4.03 -8.17 21.17
N GLN A 88 -5.03 -7.57 20.51
CA GLN A 88 -5.61 -8.13 19.29
C GLN A 88 -4.58 -8.24 18.15
N MET A 89 -3.74 -7.21 17.98
CA MET A 89 -2.69 -7.22 16.96
C MET A 89 -1.51 -8.14 17.32
N ILE A 90 -1.24 -8.38 18.59
CA ILE A 90 -0.19 -9.33 19.02
C ILE A 90 -0.64 -10.77 18.77
N GLU A 91 -1.86 -11.11 19.18
CA GLU A 91 -2.41 -12.47 19.03
C GLU A 91 -2.63 -12.86 17.56
N LYS A 92 -3.15 -11.93 16.75
CA LYS A 92 -3.43 -12.14 15.33
C LYS A 92 -2.98 -10.91 14.53
N PRO A 93 -1.69 -10.81 14.16
CA PRO A 93 -1.17 -9.63 13.50
C PRO A 93 -1.94 -9.26 12.23
N PRO A 94 -2.18 -7.96 11.99
CA PRO A 94 -2.93 -7.52 10.83
C PRO A 94 -2.11 -7.70 9.55
N HIS A 95 -2.77 -7.88 8.41
CA HIS A 95 -2.09 -7.92 7.11
C HIS A 95 -1.41 -6.58 6.77
N ILE A 96 -2.08 -5.47 7.12
CA ILE A 96 -1.60 -4.11 6.90
C ILE A 96 -1.44 -3.42 8.26
N LEU A 97 -0.19 -3.14 8.63
CA LEU A 97 0.15 -2.42 9.85
C LEU A 97 0.48 -0.96 9.52
N LEU A 98 -0.29 -0.02 10.08
CA LEU A 98 -0.02 1.41 9.96
C LEU A 98 0.61 1.93 11.25
N THR A 99 1.75 2.62 11.14
CA THR A 99 2.45 3.19 12.30
C THR A 99 3.26 4.42 11.90
N ASN A 100 3.98 4.99 12.87
CA ASN A 100 4.96 6.06 12.65
C ASN A 100 6.36 5.55 13.02
N TYR A 101 7.40 6.31 12.65
CA TYR A 101 8.79 5.88 12.86
C TYR A 101 9.12 5.64 14.35
N ALA A 102 8.66 6.52 15.25
CA ALA A 102 8.94 6.43 16.68
C ALA A 102 8.29 5.18 17.29
N MET A 103 7.09 4.83 16.83
CA MET A 103 6.37 3.65 17.28
C MET A 103 6.91 2.36 16.67
N LEU A 104 7.45 2.41 15.45
CA LEU A 104 8.21 1.29 14.89
C LEU A 104 9.48 1.04 15.72
N GLU A 105 10.23 2.08 16.07
CA GLU A 105 11.41 1.92 16.93
C GLU A 105 11.04 1.35 18.29
N TYR A 106 9.97 1.87 18.90
CA TYR A 106 9.43 1.35 20.15
C TYR A 106 9.04 -0.14 20.05
N LEU A 107 8.36 -0.54 18.97
CA LEU A 107 8.01 -1.95 18.70
C LEU A 107 9.26 -2.83 18.58
N MET A 108 10.33 -2.34 17.95
CA MET A 108 11.55 -3.10 17.77
C MET A 108 12.30 -3.37 19.08
N LEU A 109 12.14 -2.51 20.09
CA LEU A 109 12.83 -2.60 21.38
C LEU A 109 12.10 -3.47 22.42
N ARG A 110 10.79 -3.69 22.27
CA ARG A 110 9.99 -4.40 23.28
C ARG A 110 10.00 -5.91 23.08
N PRO A 111 10.39 -6.69 24.11
CA PRO A 111 10.31 -8.15 24.05
C PRO A 111 8.88 -8.66 23.82
N GLU A 112 7.89 -8.01 24.45
CA GLU A 112 6.46 -8.37 24.32
C GLU A 112 5.90 -8.14 22.91
N ASP A 113 6.53 -7.28 22.10
CA ASP A 113 6.10 -6.99 20.74
C ASP A 113 6.90 -7.82 19.70
N GLN A 114 7.69 -8.81 20.14
CA GLN A 114 8.41 -9.77 19.30
C GLN A 114 7.48 -10.46 18.29
N PHE A 115 6.20 -10.67 18.62
CA PHE A 115 5.24 -11.41 17.78
C PHE A 115 5.01 -10.84 16.38
N PHE A 116 5.29 -9.55 16.14
CA PHE A 116 5.23 -8.98 14.79
C PHE A 116 6.40 -9.42 13.91
N PHE A 117 7.53 -9.78 14.53
CA PHE A 117 8.84 -9.94 13.87
C PHE A 117 9.43 -11.34 14.05
N ASP A 118 8.99 -12.06 15.08
CA ASP A 118 9.46 -13.37 15.50
C ASP A 118 8.23 -14.25 15.79
N GLY A 119 8.23 -15.49 15.31
CA GLY A 119 7.14 -16.46 15.54
C GLY A 119 6.41 -16.94 14.27
N GLU A 120 5.28 -17.62 14.46
CA GLU A 120 4.52 -18.29 13.39
C GLU A 120 4.11 -17.34 12.25
N TYR A 121 3.78 -16.09 12.60
CA TYR A 121 3.25 -15.09 11.67
C TYR A 121 4.30 -14.11 11.13
N ALA A 122 5.58 -14.31 11.44
CA ALA A 122 6.66 -13.38 11.12
C ALA A 122 7.22 -13.53 9.69
N ASN A 123 6.97 -14.64 9.00
CA ASN A 123 7.62 -14.91 7.71
C ASN A 123 6.91 -14.30 6.48
N TYR A 124 5.83 -13.54 6.70
CA TYR A 124 4.94 -13.06 5.63
C TYR A 124 5.21 -11.64 5.13
N TRP A 125 6.19 -10.95 5.72
CA TRP A 125 6.53 -9.57 5.35
C TRP A 125 6.93 -9.49 3.87
N ARG A 126 6.27 -8.57 3.14
CA ARG A 126 6.52 -8.36 1.70
C ARG A 126 6.69 -6.90 1.34
N PHE A 127 6.09 -5.97 2.07
CA PHE A 127 6.09 -4.54 1.71
C PHE A 127 6.49 -3.66 2.90
N ILE A 128 7.36 -2.68 2.63
CA ILE A 128 7.58 -1.52 3.48
C ILE A 128 7.24 -0.28 2.66
N VAL A 129 6.27 0.49 3.11
CA VAL A 129 5.79 1.71 2.46
C VAL A 129 6.09 2.89 3.38
N ILE A 130 6.77 3.89 2.86
CA ILE A 130 7.07 5.14 3.58
C ILE A 130 6.35 6.28 2.88
N ASP A 131 5.51 6.98 3.64
CA ASP A 131 4.84 8.19 3.16
C ASP A 131 5.71 9.42 3.45
N GLU A 132 5.65 10.41 2.56
CA GLU A 132 6.35 11.69 2.72
C GLU A 132 7.86 11.56 2.97
N ALA A 133 8.52 10.79 2.12
CA ALA A 133 9.93 10.44 2.27
C ALA A 133 10.85 11.69 2.32
N HIS A 134 10.42 12.83 1.79
CA HIS A 134 11.15 14.11 1.89
C HIS A 134 11.34 14.60 3.33
N THR A 135 10.51 14.13 4.28
CA THR A 135 10.62 14.49 5.70
C THR A 135 11.80 13.80 6.40
N TYR A 136 12.35 12.73 5.80
CA TYR A 136 13.49 11.97 6.33
C TYR A 136 14.79 12.45 5.70
N ASN A 137 15.22 13.66 6.05
CA ASN A 137 16.50 14.24 5.63
C ASN A 137 17.47 14.42 6.81
N GLY A 138 18.75 14.66 6.50
CA GLY A 138 19.80 14.85 7.50
C GLY A 138 19.87 13.70 8.52
N ALA A 139 19.99 14.04 9.81
CA ALA A 139 20.08 13.06 10.90
C ALA A 139 18.86 12.13 10.99
N LYS A 140 17.64 12.67 10.83
CA LYS A 140 16.40 11.87 10.85
C LYS A 140 16.35 10.83 9.72
N GLY A 141 16.90 11.19 8.55
CA GLY A 141 17.04 10.26 7.43
C GLY A 141 17.98 9.09 7.75
N ILE A 142 19.12 9.37 8.39
CA ILE A 142 20.08 8.34 8.80
C ILE A 142 19.47 7.41 9.85
N GLU A 143 18.82 7.96 10.88
CA GLU A 143 18.13 7.17 11.91
C GLU A 143 17.06 6.26 11.30
N MET A 144 16.22 6.80 10.42
CA MET A 144 15.19 6.03 9.73
C MET A 144 15.82 4.90 8.89
N ALA A 145 16.88 5.20 8.14
CA ALA A 145 17.56 4.21 7.33
C ALA A 145 18.18 3.09 8.19
N MET A 146 18.75 3.41 9.36
CA MET A 146 19.26 2.41 10.30
C MET A 146 18.15 1.59 10.96
N LEU A 147 17.02 2.21 11.29
CA LEU A 147 15.84 1.50 11.77
C LEU A 147 15.32 0.51 10.72
N LEU A 148 15.25 0.89 9.45
CA LEU A 148 14.84 0.00 8.36
C LEU A 148 15.83 -1.16 8.16
N ARG A 149 17.14 -0.90 8.25
CA ARG A 149 18.15 -1.96 8.20
C ARG A 149 17.95 -2.96 9.33
N ARG A 150 17.79 -2.51 10.58
CA ARG A 150 17.49 -3.39 11.74
C ARG A 150 16.19 -4.17 11.57
N LEU A 151 15.14 -3.52 11.06
CA LEU A 151 13.87 -4.18 10.78
C LEU A 151 14.07 -5.30 9.75
N LYS A 152 14.66 -5.00 8.58
CA LYS A 152 14.89 -5.97 7.52
C LYS A 152 15.80 -7.12 7.97
N ASP A 153 16.81 -6.83 8.76
CA ASP A 153 17.68 -7.86 9.33
C ASP A 153 16.87 -8.86 10.16
N ARG A 154 15.97 -8.35 11.00
CA ARG A 154 15.10 -9.19 11.84
C ARG A 154 14.07 -10.00 11.04
N ILE A 155 13.39 -9.40 10.07
CA ILE A 155 12.26 -10.06 9.35
C ILE A 155 12.68 -10.88 8.12
N VAL A 156 13.84 -10.58 7.52
CA VAL A 156 14.30 -11.22 6.28
C VAL A 156 15.81 -11.48 6.23
N GLN A 157 16.54 -11.37 7.36
CA GLN A 157 17.99 -11.59 7.42
C GLN A 157 18.76 -10.77 6.38
N SER A 158 18.28 -9.54 6.14
CA SER A 158 18.86 -8.62 5.16
C SER A 158 18.93 -9.17 3.71
N TYR A 159 18.14 -10.21 3.37
CA TYR A 159 18.08 -10.75 2.01
C TYR A 159 17.47 -9.73 1.03
N SER A 160 18.30 -9.23 0.11
CA SER A 160 17.89 -8.20 -0.85
C SER A 160 16.80 -8.71 -1.81
N GLY A 161 15.84 -7.83 -2.12
CA GLY A 161 14.73 -8.15 -3.04
C GLY A 161 13.60 -8.99 -2.44
N ARG A 162 13.71 -9.44 -1.18
CA ARG A 162 12.60 -10.12 -0.49
C ARG A 162 11.51 -9.14 -0.08
N ILE A 163 11.89 -7.94 0.37
CA ILE A 163 10.97 -6.86 0.71
C ILE A 163 10.89 -5.87 -0.45
N GLN A 164 9.67 -5.60 -0.88
CA GLN A 164 9.36 -4.54 -1.82
C GLN A 164 9.21 -3.21 -1.06
N CYS A 165 10.16 -2.31 -1.27
CA CYS A 165 10.18 -0.99 -0.66
C CYS A 165 9.50 0.04 -1.57
N ILE A 166 8.61 0.85 -1.00
CA ILE A 166 7.87 1.90 -1.69
C ILE A 166 8.00 3.20 -0.89
N ALA A 167 8.36 4.30 -1.53
CA ALA A 167 8.33 5.63 -0.93
C ALA A 167 7.42 6.56 -1.73
N THR A 168 6.70 7.44 -1.04
CA THR A 168 6.01 8.58 -1.68
C THR A 168 6.70 9.88 -1.31
N SER A 169 6.67 10.88 -2.19
CA SER A 169 7.19 12.21 -1.85
C SER A 169 6.67 13.30 -2.77
N ALA A 170 6.27 14.43 -2.20
CA ALA A 170 5.85 15.59 -2.99
C ALA A 170 7.02 16.39 -3.59
N THR A 171 8.19 16.38 -2.96
CA THR A 171 9.26 17.35 -3.25
C THR A 171 10.58 16.72 -3.66
N LEU A 172 10.70 15.39 -3.63
CA LEU A 172 11.90 14.70 -4.11
C LEU A 172 11.91 14.71 -5.65
N GLY A 173 12.71 15.60 -6.23
CA GLY A 173 12.95 15.71 -7.66
C GLY A 173 12.13 16.81 -8.35
N GLY A 174 12.73 17.43 -9.36
CA GLY A 174 12.20 18.47 -10.23
C GLY A 174 11.93 18.03 -11.67
N GLY A 175 11.94 16.72 -11.94
CA GLY A 175 11.70 16.13 -13.26
C GLY A 175 12.57 14.90 -13.52
N GLU A 176 12.56 14.37 -14.75
CA GLU A 176 13.34 13.18 -15.14
C GLU A 176 14.85 13.31 -14.88
N LYS A 177 15.37 14.54 -14.99
CA LYS A 177 16.78 14.85 -14.69
C LYS A 177 17.22 14.48 -13.26
N ASP A 178 16.28 14.43 -12.32
CA ASP A 178 16.57 14.16 -10.90
C ASP A 178 16.30 12.70 -10.53
N PHE A 179 15.88 11.84 -11.47
CA PHE A 179 15.53 10.44 -11.18
C PHE A 179 16.70 9.65 -10.61
N SER A 180 17.93 9.93 -11.05
CA SER A 180 19.14 9.31 -10.51
C SER A 180 19.32 9.64 -9.02
N GLU A 181 19.15 10.90 -8.62
CA GLU A 181 19.29 11.32 -7.23
C GLU A 181 18.15 10.80 -6.36
N VAL A 182 16.91 10.78 -6.88
CA VAL A 182 15.76 10.20 -6.17
C VAL A 182 15.95 8.69 -5.94
N ALA A 183 16.44 7.96 -6.95
CA ALA A 183 16.76 6.55 -6.82
C ALA A 183 17.90 6.31 -5.83
N LYS A 184 18.96 7.14 -5.86
CA LYS A 184 20.06 7.09 -4.89
C LYS A 184 19.56 7.33 -3.46
N PHE A 185 18.74 8.34 -3.24
CA PHE A 185 18.14 8.61 -1.92
C PHE A 185 17.37 7.40 -1.39
N ALA A 186 16.51 6.79 -2.20
CA ALA A 186 15.76 5.60 -1.76
C ALA A 186 16.66 4.39 -1.52
N ARG A 187 17.73 4.24 -2.30
CA ARG A 187 18.75 3.20 -2.07
C ARG A 187 19.42 3.38 -0.73
N GLU A 188 19.78 4.60 -0.36
CA GLU A 188 20.39 4.93 0.93
C GLU A 188 19.41 4.77 2.09
N LEU A 189 18.14 5.16 1.91
CA LEU A 189 17.08 5.04 2.90
C LEU A 189 16.72 3.58 3.18
N PHE A 190 16.39 2.80 2.15
CA PHE A 190 15.90 1.44 2.31
C PHE A 190 17.00 0.39 2.35
N GLY A 191 18.21 0.68 1.85
CA GLY A 191 19.25 -0.33 1.64
C GLY A 191 18.83 -1.41 0.63
N GLU A 192 18.16 -1.02 -0.45
CA GLU A 192 17.77 -1.86 -1.60
C GLU A 192 18.16 -1.15 -2.90
N SER A 193 18.39 -1.85 -4.02
CA SER A 193 18.80 -1.18 -5.26
C SER A 193 17.63 -0.50 -5.97
N PHE A 194 17.59 0.83 -6.00
CA PHE A 194 16.64 1.56 -6.83
C PHE A 194 17.36 2.09 -8.06
N GLU A 195 16.70 2.03 -9.22
CA GLU A 195 17.17 2.57 -10.49
C GLU A 195 16.30 3.76 -10.93
N PRO A 196 16.78 4.66 -11.81
CA PRO A 196 15.99 5.81 -12.27
C PRO A 196 14.61 5.44 -12.85
N GLN A 197 14.51 4.27 -13.50
CA GLN A 197 13.25 3.74 -14.04
C GLN A 197 12.22 3.31 -12.98
N ASP A 198 12.63 3.18 -11.72
CA ASP A 198 11.77 2.84 -10.59
C ASP A 198 11.04 4.08 -10.05
N VAL A 199 11.44 5.29 -10.48
CA VAL A 199 10.80 6.55 -10.14
C VAL A 199 9.56 6.73 -11.00
N ILE A 200 8.38 6.78 -10.36
CA ILE A 200 7.12 7.16 -10.99
C ILE A 200 6.84 8.63 -10.63
N THR A 201 6.56 9.45 -11.63
CA THR A 201 6.00 10.80 -11.45
C THR A 201 4.52 10.84 -11.80
N ALA A 202 3.80 11.76 -11.17
CA ALA A 202 2.48 12.18 -11.61
C ALA A 202 2.58 13.42 -12.51
N ILE A 203 1.64 13.56 -13.45
CA ILE A 203 1.46 14.77 -14.24
C ILE A 203 0.09 15.32 -13.87
N HIS A 204 0.04 16.57 -13.41
CA HIS A 204 -1.23 17.24 -13.15
C HIS A 204 -1.88 17.61 -14.49
N GLN A 205 -3.01 16.99 -14.81
CA GLN A 205 -3.81 17.33 -15.97
C GLN A 205 -5.00 18.18 -15.48
N PRO A 206 -5.10 19.47 -15.89
CA PRO A 206 -6.21 20.33 -15.49
C PRO A 206 -7.55 19.69 -15.82
N MET A 207 -8.50 19.78 -14.88
CA MET A 207 -9.82 19.17 -15.06
C MET A 207 -10.59 19.72 -16.27
N ALA A 208 -10.30 20.97 -16.66
CA ALA A 208 -10.83 21.59 -17.87
C ALA A 208 -10.36 20.91 -19.17
N GLU A 209 -9.22 20.21 -19.14
CA GLU A 209 -8.64 19.50 -20.29
C GLU A 209 -9.11 18.05 -20.40
N LEU A 210 -9.79 17.51 -19.37
CA LEU A 210 -10.27 16.13 -19.34
C LEU A 210 -11.55 15.90 -20.18
N GLY A 211 -12.03 16.92 -20.89
CA GLY A 211 -13.22 16.83 -21.74
C GLY A 211 -14.53 16.59 -20.95
N ALA A 212 -15.62 16.29 -21.68
CA ALA A 212 -16.88 15.94 -21.05
C ALA A 212 -16.79 14.56 -20.40
N SER A 213 -17.20 14.44 -19.13
CA SER A 213 -17.26 13.14 -18.45
C SER A 213 -18.16 12.19 -19.24
N TRP A 214 -17.74 10.92 -19.36
CA TRP A 214 -18.49 9.82 -19.99
C TRP A 214 -19.85 9.48 -19.34
N GLY A 215 -20.30 10.26 -18.36
CA GLY A 215 -21.58 10.14 -17.68
C GLY A 215 -21.55 9.25 -16.44
N LYS A 216 -22.73 8.88 -15.94
CA LYS A 216 -22.90 7.87 -14.90
C LYS A 216 -23.28 6.55 -15.58
N PRO A 217 -22.39 5.54 -15.62
CA PRO A 217 -22.74 4.26 -16.23
C PRO A 217 -23.94 3.63 -15.53
N ASN A 218 -24.82 3.01 -16.31
CA ASN A 218 -25.90 2.21 -15.77
C ASN A 218 -25.32 0.96 -15.08
N HIS A 219 -25.93 0.54 -13.97
CA HIS A 219 -25.53 -0.66 -13.22
C HIS A 219 -25.47 -1.94 -14.07
N SER A 220 -26.26 -2.00 -15.16
CA SER A 220 -26.22 -3.09 -16.14
C SER A 220 -24.85 -3.25 -16.81
N LEU A 221 -24.11 -2.15 -17.02
CA LEU A 221 -22.79 -2.16 -17.64
C LEU A 221 -21.78 -2.97 -16.81
N TYR A 222 -21.86 -2.88 -15.48
CA TYR A 222 -20.98 -3.64 -14.59
C TYR A 222 -21.23 -5.15 -14.69
N LYS A 223 -22.48 -5.58 -14.93
CA LYS A 223 -22.82 -7.00 -15.14
C LYS A 223 -22.26 -7.50 -16.47
N GLU A 224 -22.34 -6.69 -17.52
CA GLU A 224 -21.74 -7.00 -18.82
C GLU A 224 -20.22 -7.10 -18.72
N TRP A 225 -19.57 -6.15 -18.04
CA TRP A 225 -18.12 -6.20 -17.82
C TRP A 225 -17.69 -7.41 -17.02
N GLN A 226 -18.43 -7.76 -15.97
CA GLN A 226 -18.17 -8.97 -15.17
C GLN A 226 -18.29 -10.23 -16.03
N LYS A 227 -19.30 -10.30 -16.90
CA LYS A 227 -19.48 -11.41 -17.85
C LYS A 227 -18.28 -11.52 -18.80
N ILE A 228 -17.84 -10.41 -19.39
CA ILE A 228 -16.66 -10.37 -20.28
C ILE A 228 -15.39 -10.80 -19.54
N ILE A 229 -15.15 -10.27 -18.34
CA ILE A 229 -13.97 -10.62 -17.54
C ILE A 229 -13.95 -12.13 -17.23
N ASN A 230 -15.11 -12.71 -16.93
CA ASN A 230 -15.23 -14.14 -16.60
C ASN A 230 -15.16 -15.04 -17.84
N GLU A 231 -15.57 -14.57 -19.01
CA GLU A 231 -15.65 -15.35 -20.25
C GLU A 231 -14.41 -15.24 -21.16
N THR A 232 -13.48 -14.31 -20.89
CA THR A 232 -12.35 -14.02 -21.81
C THR A 232 -11.00 -14.54 -21.29
N PRO A 233 -10.32 -15.48 -21.97
CA PRO A 233 -8.88 -15.75 -21.75
C PRO A 233 -8.03 -14.83 -22.67
N PRO A 234 -6.70 -14.80 -22.50
CA PRO A 234 -5.87 -13.65 -22.11
C PRO A 234 -6.21 -12.29 -22.78
N PHE A 235 -5.72 -11.19 -22.17
CA PHE A 235 -5.99 -9.78 -22.49
C PHE A 235 -6.06 -9.37 -23.98
N SER A 236 -5.42 -10.10 -24.90
CA SER A 236 -5.44 -9.86 -26.34
C SER A 236 -6.84 -9.98 -26.98
N LYS A 237 -7.75 -10.80 -26.43
CA LYS A 237 -9.14 -10.87 -26.92
C LYS A 237 -10.06 -9.79 -26.33
N PHE A 238 -9.72 -9.26 -25.16
CA PHE A 238 -10.51 -8.24 -24.46
C PHE A 238 -10.58 -6.91 -25.24
N CYS A 239 -9.47 -6.50 -25.87
CA CYS A 239 -9.40 -5.27 -26.68
C CYS A 239 -10.20 -5.32 -27.99
N ASN A 240 -10.57 -6.52 -28.46
CA ASN A 240 -11.24 -6.71 -29.75
C ASN A 240 -12.76 -6.91 -29.62
N HIS A 241 -13.33 -6.81 -28.41
CA HIS A 241 -14.75 -7.03 -28.18
C HIS A 241 -15.59 -5.82 -28.62
N SER A 242 -16.71 -6.06 -29.33
CA SER A 242 -17.53 -5.04 -30.01
C SER A 242 -18.00 -3.88 -29.11
N LEU A 243 -18.29 -4.16 -27.83
CA LEU A 243 -18.62 -3.16 -26.81
C LEU A 243 -17.56 -2.05 -26.63
N TRP A 244 -16.28 -2.35 -26.91
CA TRP A 244 -15.18 -1.37 -26.86
C TRP A 244 -15.07 -0.55 -28.15
N GLN A 245 -15.50 -1.09 -29.28
CA GLN A 245 -15.48 -0.41 -30.58
C GLN A 245 -16.67 0.54 -30.76
N SER A 246 -17.82 0.23 -30.15
CA SER A 246 -19.06 1.01 -30.33
C SER A 246 -19.27 2.12 -29.30
N ASN A 247 -18.69 2.03 -28.10
CA ASN A 247 -18.95 2.97 -26.99
C ASN A 247 -17.74 3.80 -26.53
N PHE A 248 -16.53 3.51 -27.02
CA PHE A 248 -15.33 4.32 -26.75
C PHE A 248 -14.82 4.92 -28.06
N ILE A 249 -15.20 6.16 -28.33
CA ILE A 249 -14.64 6.95 -29.43
C ILE A 249 -13.20 7.33 -29.04
N TYR A 250 -12.28 7.06 -29.96
CA TYR A 250 -10.84 7.35 -29.92
C TYR A 250 -10.47 8.59 -29.07
N GLY A 251 -9.69 8.37 -28.02
CA GLY A 251 -9.08 9.42 -27.22
C GLY A 251 -7.84 8.89 -26.49
N ARG A 252 -6.89 9.80 -26.18
CA ARG A 252 -5.61 9.51 -25.49
C ARG A 252 -5.78 8.74 -24.15
N ASP A 253 -6.99 8.67 -23.59
CA ASP A 253 -7.34 7.94 -22.38
C ASP A 253 -7.41 6.41 -22.55
N PHE A 254 -7.56 5.91 -23.79
CA PHE A 254 -7.40 4.47 -24.06
C PHE A 254 -5.97 4.02 -23.72
N LEU A 255 -4.97 4.87 -23.96
CA LEU A 255 -3.59 4.61 -23.55
C LEU A 255 -3.42 4.63 -22.04
N PHE A 256 -4.25 5.36 -21.29
CA PHE A 256 -4.18 5.45 -19.84
C PHE A 256 -4.78 4.21 -19.17
N PHE A 257 -5.96 3.75 -19.62
CA PHE A 257 -6.56 2.51 -19.15
C PHE A 257 -5.78 1.28 -19.61
N TYR A 258 -5.27 1.29 -20.85
CA TYR A 258 -4.33 0.29 -21.35
C TYR A 258 -3.02 0.33 -20.56
N ARG A 259 -2.39 1.48 -20.30
CA ARG A 259 -1.19 1.54 -19.43
C ARG A 259 -1.48 1.10 -18.02
N LEU A 260 -2.65 1.40 -17.46
CA LEU A 260 -3.04 1.00 -16.12
C LEU A 260 -3.18 -0.52 -16.04
N ILE A 261 -3.93 -1.15 -16.96
CA ILE A 261 -4.14 -2.60 -16.96
C ILE A 261 -2.91 -3.37 -17.48
N TYR A 262 -2.22 -2.86 -18.50
CA TYR A 262 -0.98 -3.43 -19.06
C TYR A 262 0.19 -3.30 -18.07
N HIS A 263 0.29 -2.18 -17.33
CA HIS A 263 1.18 -2.17 -16.17
C HIS A 263 0.69 -3.17 -15.14
N LEU A 264 -0.54 -3.13 -14.65
CA LEU A 264 -1.02 -4.07 -13.62
C LEU A 264 -0.77 -5.56 -13.97
N ASN A 265 -0.82 -5.95 -15.26
CA ASN A 265 -0.58 -7.32 -15.72
C ASN A 265 0.87 -7.65 -16.13
N ARG A 266 1.68 -6.72 -16.67
CA ARG A 266 3.10 -6.99 -17.05
C ARG A 266 4.09 -6.73 -15.92
N LEU A 267 3.56 -6.25 -14.80
CA LEU A 267 4.30 -5.92 -13.61
C LEU A 267 4.70 -7.15 -12.75
N ASP A 268 4.35 -8.36 -13.18
CA ASP A 268 4.70 -9.62 -12.48
C ASP A 268 6.21 -9.99 -12.56
N GLU A 269 7.03 -9.38 -13.44
CA GLU A 269 8.49 -9.65 -13.49
C GLU A 269 9.40 -8.42 -13.29
N LYS A 270 8.86 -7.19 -13.34
CA LYS A 270 9.67 -5.95 -13.20
C LYS A 270 9.17 -4.94 -12.15
N ILE A 271 8.11 -5.20 -11.36
CA ILE A 271 7.89 -4.44 -10.10
C ILE A 271 8.85 -4.97 -9.04
N SER A 272 10.13 -4.66 -9.12
CA SER A 272 10.99 -4.97 -7.98
C SER A 272 10.86 -3.87 -6.91
N ARG A 273 10.90 -2.59 -7.29
CA ARG A 273 11.08 -1.46 -6.36
C ARG A 273 10.48 -0.20 -7.00
N ARG A 274 9.69 0.62 -6.29
CA ARG A 274 9.13 1.86 -6.90
C ARG A 274 8.99 3.00 -5.89
N ILE A 275 9.31 4.22 -6.33
CA ILE A 275 9.08 5.47 -5.59
C ILE A 275 8.02 6.25 -6.36
N THR A 276 6.94 6.68 -5.71
CA THR A 276 5.91 7.52 -6.34
C THR A 276 6.07 8.96 -5.89
N SER A 277 6.55 9.83 -6.77
CA SER A 277 6.49 11.27 -6.53
C SER A 277 5.11 11.81 -6.94
N ILE A 278 4.40 12.42 -6.00
CA ILE A 278 3.10 13.06 -6.24
C ILE A 278 3.33 14.57 -6.21
N LYS A 279 3.42 15.20 -7.39
CA LYS A 279 3.24 16.65 -7.54
C LYS A 279 1.86 16.94 -8.08
#